data_AF-Q5I746-F1
#
_entry.id   AF-Q5I746-F1
#
_cell.length_a   1.000
_cell.length_b   1.000
_cell.length_c   1.000
_cell.angle_alpha   90.00
_cell.angle_beta   90.00
_cell.angle_gamma   90.00
#
_symmetry.space_group_name_H-M   'P 1'
#
loop_
_entity.id
_entity.type
_entity.pdbx_description
1 polymer ?
#
loop_
_entity_poly.entity_id
_entity_poly.type
_entity_poly.pdbx_seq_one_letter_code
_entity_poly.pdbx_strand_id
1 'polypeptide(L)'
;MLEKIKRCFALEAVNTARQYEIDIARGFAIIFMVWVHVMEEMDSFGSTIPHILVEYVLSEPFAAPVFLTTLGVGLVYSRHTSPKALLDRGINILVLGFLLNIVRFSLPIIWDASLLNEPFPYVAVITWQISVDVLQFAGLTFIYFSFAKKMGWSKSTLVMIAVLCSLLGTLLKGVTVDHYIGKQLLGYFWASSDETFFPFLTWIIFPTFGYVFGSYWVKCRDKGSFYKLVSPAALILSCGYIAVCLIFGLSMYAEGNSYYHMNLLDACFIMMLMIGLFGLHYGLLQVFPRKIFTPLLSLSRNITEVYCIHWVILGFSWVCLKHFFGKTQLPFWELTQYAFAILVISGFLAAFYNRELTLFKGGNLPVFLRRTRAIAAEK
;
A
#
# COMPACT_ATOMS: atom_id res chain seq x y z
N MET A 1 -32.68 -9.34 -0.95
CA MET A 1 -31.46 -8.50 -0.97
C MET A 1 -30.72 -8.60 -2.30
N LEU A 2 -30.35 -9.82 -2.75
CA LEU A 2 -29.63 -10.05 -4.02
C LEU A 2 -30.27 -9.40 -5.25
N GLU A 3 -31.60 -9.49 -5.41
CA GLU A 3 -32.30 -8.83 -6.53
C GLU A 3 -32.18 -7.31 -6.52
N LYS A 4 -32.14 -6.68 -5.34
CA LYS A 4 -31.90 -5.23 -5.22
C LYS A 4 -30.46 -4.88 -5.64
N ILE A 5 -29.49 -5.71 -5.26
CA ILE A 5 -28.09 -5.55 -5.66
C ILE A 5 -27.96 -5.69 -7.18
N LYS A 6 -28.54 -6.74 -7.79
CA LYS A 6 -28.50 -6.95 -9.24
C LYS A 6 -29.02 -5.74 -10.02
N ARG A 7 -30.10 -5.11 -9.54
CA ARG A 7 -30.67 -3.89 -10.15
C ARG A 7 -29.72 -2.68 -10.11
N CYS A 8 -28.69 -2.68 -9.27
CA CYS A 8 -27.68 -1.61 -9.23
C CYS A 8 -26.65 -1.74 -10.36
N PHE A 9 -26.64 -2.84 -11.11
CA PHE A 9 -25.67 -3.10 -12.19
C PHE A 9 -26.36 -3.19 -13.55
N ALA A 10 -25.66 -2.70 -14.58
CA ALA A 10 -26.01 -2.87 -15.98
C ALA A 10 -25.28 -4.10 -16.58
N LEU A 11 -25.67 -4.49 -17.79
CA LEU A 11 -24.95 -5.52 -18.55
C LEU A 11 -23.63 -4.98 -19.12
N GLU A 12 -23.68 -3.74 -19.61
CA GLU A 12 -22.56 -3.00 -20.19
C GLU A 12 -21.79 -2.18 -19.15
N ALA A 13 -20.58 -1.75 -19.51
CA ALA A 13 -19.80 -0.82 -18.70
C ALA A 13 -20.38 0.60 -18.79
N VAL A 14 -20.84 1.14 -17.66
CA VAL A 14 -21.48 2.46 -17.56
C VAL A 14 -20.79 3.41 -16.57
N ASN A 15 -19.94 2.86 -15.69
CA ASN A 15 -19.20 3.60 -14.67
C ASN A 15 -17.70 3.51 -14.94
N THR A 16 -17.25 4.14 -16.03
CA THR A 16 -15.85 4.11 -16.48
C THR A 16 -15.04 5.35 -16.09
N ALA A 17 -15.70 6.34 -15.50
CA ALA A 17 -15.07 7.57 -15.04
C ALA A 17 -14.13 7.33 -13.85
N ARG A 18 -13.37 8.37 -13.47
CA ARG A 18 -12.55 8.34 -12.26
C ARG A 18 -13.44 8.20 -11.01
N GLN A 19 -13.06 7.30 -10.10
CA GLN A 19 -13.84 6.96 -8.90
C GLN A 19 -13.32 7.76 -7.70
N TYR A 20 -13.97 8.88 -7.37
CA TYR A 20 -13.48 9.79 -6.33
C TYR A 20 -13.55 9.20 -4.92
N GLU A 21 -14.54 8.36 -4.65
CA GLU A 21 -14.68 7.65 -3.37
C GLU A 21 -13.49 6.74 -3.08
N ILE A 22 -12.95 6.11 -4.12
CA ILE A 22 -11.75 5.26 -4.04
C ILE A 22 -10.50 6.12 -3.88
N ASP A 23 -10.43 7.26 -4.55
CA ASP A 23 -9.31 8.18 -4.42
C ASP A 23 -9.19 8.79 -3.03
N ILE A 24 -10.32 9.15 -2.41
CA ILE A 24 -10.36 9.69 -1.05
C ILE A 24 -9.90 8.62 -0.06
N ALA A 25 -10.36 7.37 -0.21
CA ALA A 25 -9.89 6.25 0.61
C ALA A 25 -8.36 6.11 0.55
N ARG A 26 -7.77 6.17 -0.66
CA ARG A 26 -6.31 6.19 -0.82
C ARG A 26 -5.65 7.41 -0.17
N GLY A 27 -6.29 8.57 -0.24
CA GLY A 27 -5.81 9.80 0.40
C GLY A 27 -5.66 9.64 1.92
N PHE A 28 -6.68 9.08 2.58
CA PHE A 28 -6.62 8.77 4.01
C PHE A 28 -5.58 7.69 4.33
N ALA A 29 -5.50 6.63 3.51
CA ALA A 29 -4.50 5.59 3.67
C ALA A 29 -3.05 6.13 3.70
N ILE A 30 -2.75 7.20 2.95
CA ILE A 30 -1.43 7.86 2.97
C ILE A 30 -1.19 8.56 4.30
N ILE A 31 -2.22 9.21 4.86
CA ILE A 31 -2.11 9.88 6.15
C ILE A 31 -1.77 8.85 7.23
N PHE A 32 -2.51 7.75 7.28
CA PHE A 32 -2.29 6.68 8.27
C PHE A 32 -0.93 6.02 8.08
N MET A 33 -0.56 5.70 6.83
CA MET A 33 0.74 5.12 6.49
C MET A 33 1.92 5.98 6.96
N VAL A 34 1.92 7.30 6.68
CA VAL A 34 3.01 8.18 7.12
C VAL A 34 3.04 8.28 8.66
N TRP A 35 1.86 8.25 9.30
CA TRP A 35 1.77 8.32 10.76
C TRP A 35 2.39 7.10 11.43
N VAL A 36 2.02 5.88 11.00
CA VAL A 36 2.57 4.65 11.60
C VAL A 36 4.05 4.49 11.34
N HIS A 37 4.54 4.78 10.13
CA HIS A 37 5.98 4.65 9.84
C HIS A 37 6.82 5.57 10.73
N VAL A 38 6.36 6.80 10.99
CA VAL A 38 7.05 7.72 11.90
C VAL A 38 7.07 7.18 13.33
N MET A 39 6.00 6.50 13.76
CA MET A 39 5.94 5.90 15.08
C MET A 39 6.83 4.66 15.21
N GLU A 40 6.88 3.82 14.17
CA GLU A 40 7.69 2.60 14.10
C GLU A 40 9.19 2.94 14.08
N GLU A 41 9.62 3.91 13.27
CA GLU A 41 11.05 4.26 13.12
C GLU A 41 11.62 5.06 14.29
N MET A 42 10.77 5.71 15.09
CA MET A 42 11.17 6.51 16.26
C MET A 42 10.96 5.75 17.57
N ASP A 43 10.88 4.41 17.48
CA ASP A 43 10.85 3.43 18.57
C ASP A 43 9.82 3.79 19.65
N SER A 44 8.62 4.10 19.20
CA SER A 44 7.53 4.52 20.06
C SER A 44 6.57 3.37 20.29
N PHE A 45 7.09 2.24 20.77
CA PHE A 45 6.23 1.14 21.23
C PHE A 45 5.61 1.52 22.57
N GLY A 46 4.42 2.12 22.49
CA GLY A 46 3.62 2.49 23.64
C GLY A 46 2.35 1.66 23.69
N SER A 47 2.04 1.04 24.81
CA SER A 47 0.73 0.42 25.07
C SER A 47 -0.38 1.45 25.38
N THR A 48 -0.15 2.71 25.02
CA THR A 48 -1.11 3.79 25.27
C THR A 48 -2.24 3.74 24.25
N ILE A 49 -3.44 4.18 24.66
CA ILE A 49 -4.62 4.21 23.79
C ILE A 49 -4.36 4.94 22.45
N PRO A 50 -3.68 6.10 22.41
CA PRO A 50 -3.39 6.78 21.15
C PRO A 50 -2.47 5.98 20.22
N HIS A 51 -1.50 5.25 20.77
CA HIS A 51 -0.62 4.39 19.97
C HIS A 51 -1.40 3.23 19.34
N ILE A 52 -2.16 2.50 20.15
CA ILE A 52 -3.02 1.39 19.70
C ILE A 52 -3.99 1.85 18.61
N LEU A 53 -4.55 3.06 18.76
CA LEU A 53 -5.45 3.64 17.77
C LEU A 53 -4.74 3.87 16.43
N VAL A 54 -3.53 4.43 16.43
CA VAL A 54 -2.83 4.74 15.18
C VAL A 54 -2.30 3.47 14.52
N GLU A 55 -1.59 2.63 15.27
CA GLU A 55 -0.93 1.42 14.75
C GLU A 55 -1.99 0.38 14.33
N TYR A 56 -2.69 -0.19 15.31
CA TYR A 56 -3.56 -1.35 15.12
C TYR A 56 -4.91 -1.03 14.49
N VAL A 57 -5.49 0.15 14.76
CA VAL A 57 -6.84 0.49 14.29
C VAL A 57 -6.81 1.27 12.99
N LEU A 58 -6.05 2.36 12.92
CA LEU A 58 -6.07 3.25 11.74
C LEU A 58 -5.11 2.81 10.64
N SER A 59 -3.95 2.24 10.96
CA SER A 59 -2.92 2.03 9.94
C SER A 59 -2.96 0.63 9.37
N GLU A 60 -2.87 -0.41 10.19
CA GLU A 60 -2.82 -1.80 9.72
C GLU A 60 -3.99 -2.16 8.76
N PRO A 61 -5.28 -2.04 9.14
CA PRO A 61 -6.37 -2.42 8.24
C PRO A 61 -6.73 -1.35 7.18
N PHE A 62 -6.31 -0.08 7.32
CA PHE A 62 -6.71 1.00 6.40
C PHE A 62 -5.59 1.58 5.51
N ALA A 63 -4.32 1.23 5.73
CA ALA A 63 -3.22 1.71 4.89
C ALA A 63 -2.96 0.75 3.72
N ALA A 64 -2.13 -0.27 3.92
CA ALA A 64 -1.70 -1.16 2.85
C ALA A 64 -2.85 -1.90 2.15
N PRO A 65 -3.85 -2.48 2.86
CA PRO A 65 -4.97 -3.15 2.19
C PRO A 65 -5.74 -2.24 1.23
N VAL A 66 -5.88 -0.94 1.56
CA VAL A 66 -6.49 0.06 0.67
C VAL A 66 -5.61 0.25 -0.56
N PHE A 67 -4.30 0.47 -0.42
CA PHE A 67 -3.42 0.65 -1.58
C PHE A 67 -3.43 -0.54 -2.52
N LEU A 68 -3.39 -1.76 -1.98
CA LEU A 68 -3.31 -2.98 -2.77
C LEU A 68 -4.65 -3.32 -3.44
N THR A 69 -5.77 -3.13 -2.73
CA THR A 69 -7.11 -3.25 -3.33
C THR A 69 -7.30 -2.22 -4.44
N THR A 70 -6.91 -0.97 -4.21
CA THR A 70 -7.06 0.09 -5.21
C THR A 70 -6.09 -0.04 -6.39
N LEU A 71 -4.92 -0.66 -6.20
CA LEU A 71 -4.05 -1.09 -7.30
C LEU A 71 -4.80 -2.06 -8.22
N GLY A 72 -5.46 -3.07 -7.65
CA GLY A 72 -6.32 -4.01 -8.38
C GLY A 72 -7.45 -3.31 -9.14
N VAL A 73 -8.18 -2.41 -8.50
CA VAL A 73 -9.22 -1.59 -9.17
C VAL A 73 -8.61 -0.79 -10.31
N GLY A 74 -7.45 -0.17 -10.09
CA GLY A 74 -6.73 0.64 -11.08
C GLY A 74 -6.36 -0.16 -12.34
N LEU A 75 -6.12 -1.46 -12.25
CA LEU A 75 -5.88 -2.33 -13.41
C LEU A 75 -7.11 -2.44 -14.32
N VAL A 76 -8.32 -2.33 -13.79
CA VAL A 76 -9.55 -2.39 -14.59
C VAL A 76 -9.81 -1.04 -15.29
N TYR A 77 -9.58 0.06 -14.58
CA TYR A 77 -9.83 1.41 -15.09
C TYR A 77 -8.68 1.95 -15.97
N SER A 78 -7.53 1.27 -16.00
CA SER A 78 -6.39 1.67 -16.83
C SER A 78 -6.57 1.26 -18.29
N ARG A 79 -6.16 2.14 -19.21
CA ARG A 79 -6.11 1.86 -20.65
C ARG A 79 -4.87 1.07 -21.06
N HIS A 80 -3.76 1.24 -20.33
CA HIS A 80 -2.48 0.57 -20.61
C HIS A 80 -2.33 -0.68 -19.75
N THR A 81 -2.94 -1.77 -20.20
CA THR A 81 -2.96 -3.03 -19.46
C THR A 81 -2.52 -4.22 -20.30
N SER A 82 -1.84 -4.00 -21.44
CA SER A 82 -1.28 -5.14 -22.20
C SER A 82 -0.28 -5.92 -21.33
N PRO A 83 -0.09 -7.23 -21.55
CA PRO A 83 0.85 -8.01 -20.75
C PRO A 83 2.24 -7.37 -20.68
N LYS A 84 2.78 -6.91 -21.82
CA LYS A 84 4.07 -6.21 -21.86
C LYS A 84 4.08 -4.93 -21.02
N ALA A 85 3.06 -4.08 -21.15
CA ALA A 85 3.00 -2.84 -20.36
C ALA A 85 2.94 -3.11 -18.83
N LEU A 86 2.24 -4.18 -18.42
CA LEU A 86 2.21 -4.61 -17.02
C LEU A 86 3.56 -5.15 -16.56
N LEU A 87 4.25 -5.94 -17.39
CA LEU A 87 5.59 -6.46 -17.09
C LEU A 87 6.59 -5.31 -16.91
N ASP A 88 6.63 -4.38 -17.87
CA ASP A 88 7.52 -3.22 -17.83
C ASP A 88 7.25 -2.37 -16.58
N ARG A 89 5.97 -2.17 -16.24
CA ARG A 89 5.60 -1.45 -15.00
C ARG A 89 6.05 -2.21 -13.75
N GLY A 90 5.87 -3.51 -13.71
CA GLY A 90 6.29 -4.36 -12.59
C GLY A 90 7.79 -4.30 -12.35
N ILE A 91 8.59 -4.42 -13.41
CA ILE A 91 10.06 -4.31 -13.35
C ILE A 91 10.48 -2.91 -12.87
N ASN A 92 9.89 -1.85 -13.42
CA ASN A 92 10.22 -0.48 -13.01
C ASN A 92 9.92 -0.23 -11.52
N ILE A 93 8.81 -0.76 -11.00
CA ILE A 93 8.45 -0.63 -9.59
C ILE A 93 9.37 -1.48 -8.69
N LEU A 94 9.76 -2.69 -9.11
CA LEU A 94 10.75 -3.49 -8.39
C LEU A 94 12.08 -2.75 -8.26
N VAL A 95 12.60 -2.21 -9.37
CA VAL A 95 13.83 -1.43 -9.38
C VAL A 95 13.71 -0.21 -8.46
N LEU A 96 12.58 0.51 -8.52
CA LEU A 96 12.33 1.64 -7.63
C LEU A 96 12.31 1.22 -6.15
N GLY A 97 11.72 0.07 -5.81
CA GLY A 97 11.72 -0.48 -4.45
C GLY A 97 13.13 -0.75 -3.93
N PHE A 98 13.97 -1.42 -4.73
CA PHE A 98 15.37 -1.67 -4.35
C PHE A 98 16.18 -0.37 -4.22
N LEU A 99 16.00 0.58 -5.15
CA LEU A 99 16.65 1.89 -5.05
C LEU A 99 16.20 2.64 -3.78
N LEU A 100 14.91 2.58 -3.45
CA LEU A 100 14.40 3.19 -2.23
C LEU A 100 15.01 2.55 -0.99
N ASN A 101 15.13 1.22 -0.91
CA ASN A 101 15.78 0.54 0.22
C ASN A 101 17.23 1.02 0.42
N ILE A 102 17.98 1.22 -0.66
CA ILE A 102 19.34 1.78 -0.59
C ILE A 102 19.31 3.19 0.01
N VAL A 103 18.43 4.06 -0.49
CA VAL A 103 18.39 5.47 -0.06
C VAL A 103 17.84 5.64 1.35
N ARG A 104 16.84 4.86 1.76
CA ARG A 104 16.20 5.00 3.08
C ARG A 104 16.92 4.27 4.20
N PHE A 105 17.59 3.15 3.92
CA PHE A 105 18.33 2.40 4.94
C PHE A 105 19.83 2.61 4.82
N SER A 106 20.41 2.35 3.66
CA SER A 106 21.88 2.25 3.54
C SER A 106 22.54 3.61 3.70
N LEU A 107 22.05 4.64 3.02
CA LEU A 107 22.68 5.97 3.09
C LEU A 107 22.60 6.58 4.51
N PRO A 108 21.46 6.54 5.22
CA PRO A 108 21.41 7.01 6.61
C PRO A 108 22.30 6.21 7.55
N ILE A 109 22.38 4.88 7.42
CA ILE A 109 23.26 4.06 8.26
C ILE A 109 24.73 4.33 7.97
N ILE A 110 25.12 4.53 6.71
CA ILE A 110 26.49 4.96 6.34
C ILE A 110 26.81 6.29 7.03
N TRP A 111 25.87 7.24 6.99
CA TRP A 111 26.05 8.54 7.61
C TRP A 111 26.17 8.42 9.14
N ASP A 112 25.29 7.68 9.80
CA ASP A 112 25.33 7.41 11.25
C ASP A 112 26.67 6.79 11.68
N ALA A 113 27.11 5.74 10.99
CA ALA A 113 28.39 5.07 11.26
C ALA A 113 29.58 6.02 11.05
N SER A 114 29.54 6.88 10.03
CA SER A 114 30.60 7.85 9.76
C SER A 114 30.73 8.93 10.84
N LEU A 115 29.62 9.34 11.46
CA LEU A 115 29.62 10.32 12.55
C LEU A 115 30.26 9.76 13.82
N LEU A 116 30.10 8.45 14.06
CA LEU A 116 30.61 7.78 15.26
C LEU A 116 31.98 7.10 15.05
N ASN A 117 32.50 7.08 13.81
CA ASN A 117 33.68 6.31 13.43
C ASN A 117 33.58 4.81 13.81
N GLU A 118 32.36 4.26 13.75
CA GLU A 118 32.03 2.88 14.08
C GLU A 118 32.09 1.99 12.82
N PRO A 119 32.35 0.68 12.97
CA PRO A 119 32.36 -0.23 11.84
C PRO A 119 30.97 -0.31 11.21
N PHE A 120 30.94 -0.25 9.88
CA PHE A 120 29.69 -0.30 9.13
C PHE A 120 29.02 -1.67 9.26
N PRO A 121 27.72 -1.75 9.63
CA PRO A 121 27.04 -3.02 9.86
C PRO A 121 26.56 -3.66 8.53
N TYR A 122 27.51 -4.16 7.74
CA TYR A 122 27.26 -4.69 6.37
C TYR A 122 26.13 -5.72 6.30
N VAL A 123 26.10 -6.68 7.23
CA VAL A 123 25.11 -7.78 7.22
C VAL A 123 23.69 -7.24 7.43
N ALA A 124 23.50 -6.35 8.41
CA ALA A 124 22.21 -5.74 8.68
C ALA A 124 21.76 -4.89 7.48
N VAL A 125 22.65 -4.07 6.93
CA VAL A 125 22.32 -3.18 5.80
C VAL A 125 21.94 -3.96 4.55
N ILE A 126 22.72 -4.98 4.17
CA ILE A 126 22.41 -5.83 3.01
C ILE A 126 21.05 -6.50 3.19
N THR A 127 20.70 -6.86 4.42
CA THR A 127 19.43 -7.53 4.73
C THR A 127 18.24 -6.60 4.53
N TRP A 128 18.29 -5.39 5.09
CA TRP A 128 17.27 -4.36 4.86
C TRP A 128 17.22 -3.89 3.39
N GLN A 129 18.32 -4.03 2.64
CA GLN A 129 18.32 -3.75 1.20
C GLN A 129 17.50 -4.78 0.42
N ILE A 130 17.64 -6.07 0.75
CA ILE A 130 17.00 -7.16 0.02
C ILE A 130 15.64 -7.54 0.58
N SER A 131 15.25 -7.07 1.76
CA SER A 131 13.95 -7.35 2.35
C SER A 131 12.81 -6.86 1.45
N VAL A 132 11.71 -7.62 1.47
CA VAL A 132 10.50 -7.28 0.73
C VAL A 132 9.76 -6.14 1.42
N ASP A 133 9.21 -5.22 0.63
CA ASP A 133 8.27 -4.18 1.07
C ASP A 133 7.16 -4.02 0.01
N VAL A 134 6.19 -3.15 0.26
CA VAL A 134 5.00 -2.90 -0.54
C VAL A 134 5.32 -2.52 -1.99
N LEU A 135 6.44 -1.84 -2.27
CA LEU A 135 6.84 -1.55 -3.65
C LEU A 135 7.28 -2.82 -4.37
N GLN A 136 8.11 -3.65 -3.74
CA GLN A 136 8.54 -4.92 -4.29
C GLN A 136 7.33 -5.83 -4.52
N PHE A 137 6.42 -5.92 -3.54
CA PHE A 137 5.15 -6.62 -3.67
C PHE A 137 4.29 -6.08 -4.82
N ALA A 138 4.15 -4.76 -4.95
CA ALA A 138 3.40 -4.14 -6.04
C ALA A 138 4.02 -4.47 -7.42
N GLY A 139 5.35 -4.48 -7.50
CA GLY A 139 6.09 -4.91 -8.69
C GLY A 139 5.79 -6.36 -9.07
N LEU A 140 5.86 -7.29 -8.10
CA LEU A 140 5.46 -8.69 -8.28
C LEU A 140 3.99 -8.84 -8.68
N THR A 141 3.10 -8.02 -8.11
CA THR A 141 1.68 -8.00 -8.46
C THR A 141 1.47 -7.64 -9.94
N PHE A 142 2.17 -6.63 -10.47
CA PHE A 142 2.09 -6.29 -11.90
C PHE A 142 2.61 -7.42 -12.79
N ILE A 143 3.69 -8.10 -12.39
CA ILE A 143 4.22 -9.27 -13.09
C ILE A 143 3.20 -10.42 -13.07
N TYR A 144 2.57 -10.68 -11.93
CA TYR A 144 1.49 -11.66 -11.80
C TYR A 144 0.33 -11.36 -12.75
N PHE A 145 -0.19 -10.13 -12.77
CA PHE A 145 -1.27 -9.76 -13.70
C PHE A 145 -0.84 -9.74 -15.16
N SER A 146 0.42 -9.44 -15.46
CA SER A 146 0.99 -9.59 -16.80
C SER A 146 0.91 -11.05 -17.26
N PHE A 147 1.39 -11.96 -16.42
CA PHE A 147 1.35 -13.39 -16.69
C PHE A 147 -0.08 -13.91 -16.81
N ALA A 148 -0.94 -13.59 -15.85
CA ALA A 148 -2.35 -13.99 -15.86
C ALA A 148 -3.07 -13.54 -17.13
N LYS A 149 -2.80 -12.30 -17.59
CA LYS A 149 -3.38 -11.77 -18.83
C LYS A 149 -2.81 -12.45 -20.07
N LYS A 150 -1.51 -12.74 -20.10
CA LYS A 150 -0.87 -13.51 -21.18
C LYS A 150 -1.47 -14.92 -21.29
N MET A 151 -1.79 -15.53 -20.16
CA MET A 151 -2.39 -16.87 -20.08
C MET A 151 -3.92 -16.88 -20.26
N GLY A 152 -4.56 -15.71 -20.43
CA GLY A 152 -6.01 -15.61 -20.59
C GLY A 152 -6.81 -16.07 -19.37
N TRP A 153 -6.27 -15.91 -18.16
CA TRP A 153 -6.94 -16.38 -16.94
C TRP A 153 -8.27 -15.67 -16.69
N SER A 154 -9.28 -16.47 -16.32
CA SER A 154 -10.59 -15.96 -15.94
C SER A 154 -10.57 -15.31 -14.55
N LYS A 155 -11.59 -14.52 -14.23
CA LYS A 155 -11.77 -13.96 -12.88
C LYS A 155 -11.84 -15.04 -11.81
N SER A 156 -12.52 -16.15 -12.09
CA SER A 156 -12.63 -17.29 -11.16
C SER A 156 -11.27 -17.96 -10.95
N THR A 157 -10.45 -18.07 -11.99
CA THR A 157 -9.08 -18.59 -11.90
C THR A 157 -8.21 -17.69 -11.01
N LEU A 158 -8.30 -16.37 -11.20
CA LEU A 158 -7.58 -15.40 -10.35
C LEU A 158 -7.97 -15.54 -8.89
N VAL A 159 -9.28 -15.57 -8.59
CA VAL A 159 -9.79 -15.75 -7.22
C VAL A 159 -9.31 -17.07 -6.61
N MET A 160 -9.42 -18.18 -7.36
CA MET A 160 -8.98 -19.49 -6.90
C MET A 160 -7.49 -19.48 -6.55
N ILE A 161 -6.63 -18.92 -7.42
CA ILE A 161 -5.19 -18.81 -7.17
C ILE A 161 -4.93 -17.94 -5.94
N ALA A 162 -5.56 -16.79 -5.81
CA ALA A 162 -5.36 -15.91 -4.66
C ALA A 162 -5.76 -16.56 -3.33
N VAL A 163 -6.86 -17.32 -3.30
CA VAL A 163 -7.28 -18.08 -2.12
C VAL A 163 -6.28 -19.20 -1.80
N LEU A 164 -5.85 -19.96 -2.81
CA LEU A 164 -4.85 -21.01 -2.62
C LEU A 164 -3.51 -20.45 -2.14
N CYS A 165 -3.08 -19.30 -2.68
CA CYS A 165 -1.91 -18.58 -2.21
C CYS A 165 -2.06 -18.17 -0.75
N SER A 166 -3.19 -17.58 -0.35
CA SER A 166 -3.40 -17.14 1.03
C SER A 166 -3.39 -18.32 2.02
N LEU A 167 -4.02 -19.43 1.67
CA LEU A 167 -3.97 -20.68 2.45
C LEU A 167 -2.55 -21.24 2.54
N LEU A 168 -1.85 -21.33 1.40
CA LEU A 168 -0.47 -21.82 1.36
C LEU A 168 0.48 -20.93 2.16
N GLY A 169 0.35 -19.61 2.05
CA GLY A 169 1.14 -18.66 2.82
C GLY A 169 0.90 -18.77 4.32
N THR A 170 -0.35 -19.04 4.72
CA THR A 170 -0.70 -19.32 6.13
C THR A 170 -0.06 -20.62 6.61
N LEU A 171 -0.08 -21.68 5.79
CA LEU A 171 0.53 -22.98 6.13
C LEU A 171 2.05 -22.92 6.21
N LEU A 172 2.69 -22.09 5.39
CA LEU A 172 4.15 -21.92 5.35
C LEU A 172 4.66 -20.91 6.38
N LYS A 173 3.79 -20.25 7.15
CA LYS A 173 4.20 -19.29 8.17
C LYS A 173 5.20 -19.93 9.15
N GLY A 174 6.33 -19.26 9.36
CA GLY A 174 7.39 -19.72 10.27
C GLY A 174 8.35 -20.74 9.66
N VAL A 175 8.06 -21.27 8.46
CA VAL A 175 9.02 -22.13 7.72
C VAL A 175 10.17 -21.26 7.24
N THR A 176 11.37 -21.50 7.77
CA THR A 176 12.56 -20.68 7.51
C THR A 176 13.79 -21.55 7.26
N VAL A 177 14.87 -20.91 6.82
CA VAL A 177 16.22 -21.49 6.74
C VAL A 177 17.16 -20.77 7.71
N ASP A 178 18.19 -21.48 8.19
CA ASP A 178 19.26 -20.95 9.05
C ASP A 178 20.31 -20.19 8.22
N HIS A 179 19.85 -19.28 7.37
CA HIS A 179 20.70 -18.38 6.58
C HIS A 179 19.98 -17.04 6.39
N TYR A 180 20.58 -15.96 6.88
CA TYR A 180 19.90 -14.66 7.01
C TYR A 180 19.42 -14.09 5.66
N ILE A 181 20.26 -14.12 4.62
CA ILE A 181 19.87 -13.72 3.25
C ILE A 181 18.79 -14.66 2.69
N GLY A 182 18.90 -15.96 2.99
CA GLY A 182 17.95 -16.97 2.51
C GLY A 182 16.56 -16.68 3.06
N LYS A 183 16.48 -16.36 4.36
CA LYS A 183 15.24 -15.97 5.04
C LYS A 183 14.58 -14.77 4.36
N GLN A 184 15.33 -13.72 4.00
CA GLN A 184 14.78 -12.55 3.29
C GLN A 184 14.24 -12.88 1.91
N LEU A 185 14.93 -13.73 1.13
CA LEU A 185 14.48 -14.14 -0.19
C LEU A 185 13.20 -14.98 -0.13
N LEU A 186 13.07 -15.84 0.87
CA LEU A 186 11.82 -16.57 1.13
C LEU A 186 10.68 -15.63 1.56
N GLY A 187 11.03 -14.54 2.25
CA GLY A 187 10.12 -13.49 2.72
C GLY A 187 9.28 -12.86 1.61
N TYR A 188 9.78 -12.83 0.37
CA TYR A 188 8.99 -12.37 -0.79
C TYR A 188 7.73 -13.20 -1.02
N PHE A 189 7.72 -14.45 -0.58
CA PHE A 189 6.65 -15.40 -0.88
C PHE A 189 5.80 -15.72 0.35
N TRP A 190 6.39 -16.02 1.50
CA TRP A 190 5.66 -16.29 2.76
C TRP A 190 6.38 -15.69 3.96
N ALA A 191 5.70 -15.65 5.10
CA ALA A 191 6.23 -15.19 6.37
C ALA A 191 7.35 -16.10 6.91
N SER A 192 8.58 -15.90 6.42
CA SER A 192 9.77 -16.64 6.82
C SER A 192 10.45 -16.03 8.04
N SER A 193 10.25 -14.73 8.31
CA SER A 193 10.79 -13.97 9.45
C SER A 193 9.80 -12.92 9.97
N ASP A 194 10.09 -12.38 11.15
CA ASP A 194 9.42 -11.19 11.67
C ASP A 194 9.69 -9.93 10.82
N GLU A 195 10.79 -9.93 10.07
CA GLU A 195 11.18 -8.87 9.12
C GLU A 195 10.52 -9.05 7.73
N THR A 196 9.57 -9.99 7.58
CA THR A 196 8.88 -10.24 6.32
C THR A 196 7.65 -9.36 6.19
N PHE A 197 7.73 -8.34 5.34
CA PHE A 197 6.62 -7.44 5.02
C PHE A 197 5.96 -7.82 3.69
N PHE A 198 4.62 -7.84 3.66
CA PHE A 198 3.83 -8.09 2.45
C PHE A 198 4.19 -9.36 1.65
N PRO A 199 4.33 -10.55 2.29
CA PRO A 199 4.66 -11.77 1.56
C PRO A 199 3.61 -12.07 0.47
N PHE A 200 4.08 -12.36 -0.74
CA PHE A 200 3.22 -12.42 -1.93
C PHE A 200 2.03 -13.37 -1.76
N LEU A 201 2.24 -14.53 -1.14
CA LEU A 201 1.21 -15.57 -1.03
C LEU A 201 0.02 -15.11 -0.17
N THR A 202 0.24 -14.42 0.95
CA THR A 202 -0.87 -13.96 1.80
C THR A 202 -1.49 -12.65 1.30
N TRP A 203 -0.74 -11.84 0.54
CA TRP A 203 -1.17 -10.48 0.16
C TRP A 203 -1.74 -10.34 -1.25
N ILE A 204 -1.46 -11.25 -2.20
CA ILE A 204 -1.98 -11.19 -3.58
C ILE A 204 -3.51 -11.20 -3.66
N ILE A 205 -4.17 -11.62 -2.59
CA ILE A 205 -5.63 -11.59 -2.47
C ILE A 205 -6.21 -10.17 -2.54
N PHE A 206 -5.54 -9.15 -2.01
CA PHE A 206 -6.07 -7.77 -2.04
C PHE A 206 -6.07 -7.17 -3.46
N PRO A 207 -4.97 -7.19 -4.23
CA PRO A 207 -5.01 -6.77 -5.64
C PRO A 207 -5.99 -7.59 -6.48
N THR A 208 -6.08 -8.90 -6.23
CA THR A 208 -7.03 -9.77 -6.93
C THR A 208 -8.47 -9.38 -6.63
N PHE A 209 -8.80 -9.17 -5.36
CA PHE A 209 -10.10 -8.67 -4.93
C PHE A 209 -10.41 -7.31 -5.55
N GLY A 210 -9.47 -6.38 -5.52
CA GLY A 210 -9.61 -5.08 -6.16
C GLY A 210 -9.90 -5.17 -7.66
N TYR A 211 -9.19 -6.06 -8.37
CA TYR A 211 -9.42 -6.31 -9.79
C TYR A 211 -10.83 -6.88 -10.04
N VAL A 212 -11.24 -7.87 -9.25
CA VAL A 212 -12.58 -8.47 -9.37
C VAL A 212 -13.67 -7.44 -9.04
N PHE A 213 -13.54 -6.72 -7.93
CA PHE A 213 -14.44 -5.64 -7.54
C PHE A 213 -14.54 -4.60 -8.66
N GLY A 214 -13.40 -4.10 -9.16
CA GLY A 214 -13.34 -3.13 -10.25
C GLY A 214 -14.06 -3.62 -11.51
N SER A 215 -13.92 -4.91 -11.85
CA SER A 215 -14.53 -5.51 -13.04
C SER A 215 -16.06 -5.56 -13.01
N TYR A 216 -16.65 -5.61 -11.81
CA TYR A 216 -18.08 -5.43 -11.61
C TYR A 216 -18.45 -3.96 -11.42
N TRP A 217 -17.58 -3.18 -10.76
CA TRP A 217 -17.81 -1.77 -10.45
C TRP A 217 -17.96 -0.90 -11.69
N VAL A 218 -17.25 -1.22 -12.78
CA VAL A 218 -17.43 -0.53 -14.08
C VAL A 218 -18.84 -0.67 -14.65
N LYS A 219 -19.62 -1.65 -14.19
CA LYS A 219 -21.03 -1.87 -14.60
C LYS A 219 -22.03 -1.29 -13.61
N CYS A 220 -21.59 -0.70 -12.50
CA CYS A 220 -22.48 -0.15 -11.49
C CYS A 220 -23.18 1.10 -12.05
N ARG A 221 -24.51 1.05 -12.18
CA ARG A 221 -25.32 2.20 -12.63
C ARG A 221 -25.87 3.04 -11.48
N ASP A 222 -26.07 2.42 -10.32
CA ASP A 222 -26.62 3.07 -9.12
C ASP A 222 -25.75 2.77 -7.89
N LYS A 223 -24.69 3.58 -7.74
CA LYS A 223 -23.77 3.50 -6.61
C LYS A 223 -24.45 3.78 -5.28
N GLY A 224 -25.39 4.73 -5.27
CA GLY A 224 -26.07 5.18 -4.06
C GLY A 224 -26.88 4.05 -3.43
N SER A 225 -27.70 3.36 -4.24
CA SER A 225 -28.47 2.21 -3.76
C SER A 225 -27.57 1.04 -3.36
N PHE A 226 -26.51 0.77 -4.12
CA PHE A 226 -25.55 -0.28 -3.77
C PHE A 226 -24.90 -0.03 -2.41
N TYR A 227 -24.28 1.14 -2.21
CA TYR A 227 -23.56 1.45 -0.98
C TYR A 227 -24.48 1.59 0.23
N LYS A 228 -25.67 2.16 0.08
CA LYS A 228 -26.67 2.21 1.17
C LYS A 228 -27.05 0.81 1.67
N LEU A 229 -27.05 -0.19 0.79
CA LEU A 229 -27.41 -1.56 1.14
C LEU A 229 -26.23 -2.36 1.69
N VAL A 230 -25.04 -2.22 1.08
CA VAL A 230 -23.90 -3.11 1.35
C VAL A 230 -22.95 -2.54 2.39
N SER A 231 -22.68 -1.23 2.37
CA SER A 231 -21.61 -0.64 3.19
C SER A 231 -21.87 -0.67 4.69
N PRO A 232 -23.09 -0.43 5.22
CA PRO A 232 -23.34 -0.55 6.65
C PRO A 232 -23.07 -1.96 7.17
N ALA A 233 -23.55 -2.99 6.47
CA ALA A 233 -23.31 -4.38 6.85
C ALA A 233 -21.81 -4.73 6.76
N ALA A 234 -21.14 -4.29 5.70
CA ALA A 234 -19.71 -4.50 5.52
C ALA A 234 -18.89 -3.87 6.66
N LEU A 235 -19.18 -2.61 7.01
CA LEU A 235 -18.50 -1.90 8.11
C LEU A 235 -18.77 -2.54 9.48
N ILE A 236 -20.04 -2.87 9.78
CA ILE A 236 -20.40 -3.48 11.08
C ILE A 236 -19.67 -4.81 11.26
N LEU A 237 -19.69 -5.66 10.23
CA LEU A 237 -19.07 -6.98 10.30
C LEU A 237 -17.54 -6.89 10.35
N SER A 238 -16.93 -6.04 9.52
CA SER A 238 -15.47 -5.90 9.50
C SER A 238 -14.93 -5.23 10.76
N CYS A 239 -15.54 -4.12 11.20
CA CYS A 239 -15.11 -3.43 12.42
C CYS A 239 -15.40 -4.28 13.66
N GLY A 240 -16.51 -5.02 13.68
CA GLY A 240 -16.82 -5.98 14.74
C GLY A 240 -15.78 -7.09 14.84
N TYR A 241 -15.38 -7.68 13.71
CA TYR A 241 -14.31 -8.67 13.66
C TYR A 241 -12.97 -8.11 14.15
N ILE A 242 -12.55 -6.95 13.61
CA ILE A 242 -11.30 -6.29 14.01
C ILE A 242 -11.31 -5.98 15.51
N ALA A 243 -12.41 -5.44 16.03
CA ALA A 243 -12.54 -5.13 17.45
C ALA A 243 -12.45 -6.39 18.33
N VAL A 244 -13.11 -7.49 17.93
CA VAL A 244 -13.01 -8.77 18.64
C VAL A 244 -11.58 -9.29 18.61
N CYS A 245 -10.92 -9.32 17.45
CA CYS A 245 -9.55 -9.80 17.36
C CYS A 245 -8.58 -8.94 18.18
N LEU A 246 -8.75 -7.62 18.18
CA LEU A 246 -7.91 -6.70 18.95
C LEU A 246 -8.13 -6.85 20.47
N ILE A 247 -9.39 -6.89 20.93
CA ILE A 247 -9.72 -6.97 22.36
C ILE A 247 -9.25 -8.30 22.97
N PHE A 248 -9.38 -9.40 22.22
CA PHE A 248 -9.07 -10.74 22.71
C PHE A 248 -7.69 -11.26 22.28
N GLY A 249 -6.88 -10.44 21.58
CA GLY A 249 -5.56 -10.85 21.09
C GLY A 249 -5.63 -12.08 20.18
N LEU A 250 -6.50 -12.05 19.18
CA LEU A 250 -6.73 -13.17 18.25
C LEU A 250 -6.20 -12.86 16.86
N SER A 251 -5.95 -13.94 16.10
CA SER A 251 -5.64 -13.85 14.67
C SER A 251 -4.43 -12.95 14.41
N MET A 252 -4.52 -11.95 13.53
CA MET A 252 -3.41 -11.03 13.23
C MET A 252 -2.92 -10.19 14.43
N TYR A 253 -3.71 -10.07 15.51
CA TYR A 253 -3.34 -9.39 16.75
C TYR A 253 -2.92 -10.36 17.88
N ALA A 254 -2.80 -11.66 17.59
CA ALA A 254 -2.33 -12.63 18.57
C ALA A 254 -0.85 -12.40 18.91
N GLU A 255 -0.45 -12.73 20.14
CA GLU A 255 0.94 -12.66 20.58
C GLU A 255 1.85 -13.49 19.65
N GLY A 256 2.98 -12.91 19.22
CA GLY A 256 3.88 -13.53 18.24
C GLY A 256 3.31 -13.59 16.82
N ASN A 257 2.21 -12.88 16.55
CA ASN A 257 1.71 -12.65 15.20
C ASN A 257 1.90 -11.18 14.80
N SER A 258 1.80 -10.94 13.50
CA SER A 258 1.87 -9.62 12.91
C SER A 258 0.77 -9.48 11.87
N TYR A 259 0.27 -8.25 11.69
CA TYR A 259 -0.63 -7.89 10.60
C TYR A 259 -0.07 -8.26 9.21
N TYR A 260 1.25 -8.28 9.05
CA TYR A 260 1.90 -8.72 7.81
C TYR A 260 1.68 -10.21 7.51
N HIS A 261 1.37 -11.01 8.54
CA HIS A 261 1.22 -12.47 8.46
C HIS A 261 -0.22 -12.93 8.70
N MET A 262 -1.18 -12.07 8.36
CA MET A 262 -2.61 -12.32 8.46
C MET A 262 -3.03 -13.59 7.69
N ASN A 263 -4.06 -14.28 8.20
CA ASN A 263 -4.63 -15.45 7.55
C ASN A 263 -5.77 -15.05 6.57
N LEU A 264 -6.35 -16.06 5.90
CA LEU A 264 -7.44 -15.85 4.95
C LEU A 264 -8.70 -15.23 5.57
N LEU A 265 -9.00 -15.52 6.84
CA LEU A 265 -10.17 -14.97 7.53
C LEU A 265 -9.98 -13.48 7.78
N ASP A 266 -8.81 -13.07 8.28
CA ASP A 266 -8.43 -11.66 8.42
C ASP A 266 -8.60 -10.92 7.09
N ALA A 267 -8.02 -11.48 6.02
CA ALA A 267 -8.10 -10.90 4.69
C ALA A 267 -9.54 -10.74 4.20
N CYS A 268 -10.42 -11.71 4.46
CA CYS A 268 -11.84 -11.62 4.12
C CYS A 268 -12.54 -10.42 4.79
N PHE A 269 -12.35 -10.25 6.09
CA PHE A 269 -12.97 -9.13 6.82
C PHE A 269 -12.35 -7.78 6.44
N ILE A 270 -11.06 -7.71 6.14
CA ILE A 270 -10.43 -6.50 5.62
C ILE A 270 -10.93 -6.17 4.21
N MET A 271 -11.14 -7.14 3.33
CA MET A 271 -11.76 -6.90 2.01
C MET A 271 -13.20 -6.39 2.15
N MET A 272 -13.96 -6.89 3.14
CA MET A 272 -15.27 -6.32 3.48
C MET A 272 -15.16 -4.88 3.97
N LEU A 273 -14.18 -4.58 4.82
CA LEU A 273 -13.87 -3.22 5.27
C LEU A 273 -13.65 -2.30 4.05
N MET A 274 -12.94 -2.74 3.01
CA MET A 274 -12.73 -1.93 1.80
C MET A 274 -14.04 -1.52 1.12
N ILE A 275 -15.01 -2.43 1.00
CA ILE A 275 -16.34 -2.11 0.43
C ILE A 275 -17.09 -1.11 1.32
N GLY A 276 -17.01 -1.33 2.64
CA GLY A 276 -17.54 -0.42 3.65
C GLY A 276 -16.97 0.98 3.51
N LEU A 277 -15.65 1.09 3.43
CA LEU A 277 -14.92 2.34 3.29
C LEU A 277 -15.25 3.06 1.99
N PHE A 278 -15.29 2.38 0.85
CA PHE A 278 -15.65 3.03 -0.40
C PHE A 278 -17.07 3.64 -0.34
N GLY A 279 -18.02 2.96 0.31
CA GLY A 279 -19.35 3.53 0.52
C GLY A 279 -19.39 4.68 1.53
N LEU A 280 -18.60 4.61 2.60
CA LEU A 280 -18.45 5.72 3.54
C LEU A 280 -17.94 6.98 2.83
N HIS A 281 -16.87 6.85 2.06
CA HIS A 281 -16.30 7.96 1.28
C HIS A 281 -17.25 8.45 0.18
N TYR A 282 -18.02 7.55 -0.44
CA TYR A 282 -19.08 7.95 -1.36
C TYR A 282 -20.15 8.78 -0.65
N GLY A 283 -20.56 8.39 0.56
CA GLY A 283 -21.50 9.14 1.40
C GLY A 283 -20.97 10.53 1.76
N LEU A 284 -19.69 10.63 2.15
CA LEU A 284 -19.03 11.91 2.42
C LEU A 284 -19.06 12.84 1.20
N LEU A 285 -18.88 12.29 -0.01
CA LEU A 285 -18.99 13.06 -1.26
C LEU A 285 -20.42 13.54 -1.56
N GLN A 286 -21.45 12.96 -0.97
CA GLN A 286 -22.83 13.44 -1.10
C GLN A 286 -23.15 14.59 -0.13
N VAL A 287 -22.42 14.67 0.99
CA VAL A 287 -22.65 15.66 2.05
C VAL A 287 -21.76 16.88 1.87
N PHE A 288 -20.50 16.67 1.50
CA PHE A 288 -19.49 17.72 1.45
C PHE A 288 -19.10 18.07 0.01
N PRO A 289 -18.86 19.37 -0.28
CA PRO A 289 -18.37 19.78 -1.58
C PRO A 289 -16.98 19.18 -1.85
N ARG A 290 -16.78 18.71 -3.08
CA ARG A 290 -15.54 18.06 -3.52
C ARG A 290 -14.26 18.85 -3.22
N LYS A 291 -14.34 20.20 -3.20
CA LYS A 291 -13.18 21.07 -2.93
C LYS A 291 -12.51 20.77 -1.59
N ILE A 292 -13.25 20.33 -0.57
CA ILE A 292 -12.71 19.96 0.75
C ILE A 292 -11.76 18.76 0.64
N PHE A 293 -12.02 17.84 -0.29
CA PHE A 293 -11.18 16.65 -0.49
C PHE A 293 -9.99 16.89 -1.42
N THR A 294 -9.77 18.11 -1.92
CA THR A 294 -8.67 18.40 -2.86
C THR A 294 -7.29 17.98 -2.34
N PRO A 295 -6.92 18.20 -1.06
CA PRO A 295 -5.65 17.71 -0.52
C PRO A 295 -5.52 16.18 -0.62
N LEU A 296 -6.55 15.44 -0.20
CA LEU A 296 -6.58 13.97 -0.28
C LEU A 296 -6.50 13.48 -1.72
N LEU A 297 -7.22 14.12 -2.65
CA LEU A 297 -7.17 13.82 -4.08
C LEU A 297 -5.78 14.11 -4.68
N SER A 298 -5.06 15.10 -4.15
CA SER A 298 -3.68 15.40 -4.56
C SER A 298 -2.71 14.33 -4.07
N LEU A 299 -2.80 13.94 -2.79
CA LEU A 299 -2.00 12.85 -2.22
C LEU A 299 -2.24 11.55 -3.00
N SER A 300 -3.52 11.19 -3.21
CA SER A 300 -3.95 10.01 -3.97
C SER A 300 -3.41 9.94 -5.40
N ARG A 301 -3.20 11.09 -6.05
CA ARG A 301 -2.62 11.17 -7.39
C ARG A 301 -1.11 10.91 -7.40
N ASN A 302 -0.40 11.27 -6.33
CA ASN A 302 1.05 11.21 -6.24
C ASN A 302 1.54 10.19 -5.20
N ILE A 303 0.80 9.09 -5.00
CA ILE A 303 1.04 8.11 -3.92
C ILE A 303 2.48 7.61 -3.93
N THR A 304 2.99 7.18 -5.08
CA THR A 304 4.32 6.58 -5.17
C THR A 304 5.40 7.58 -4.83
N GLU A 305 5.27 8.82 -5.30
CA GLU A 305 6.22 9.90 -5.01
C GLU A 305 6.17 10.29 -3.53
N VAL A 306 4.99 10.45 -2.94
CA VAL A 306 4.84 10.70 -1.50
C VAL A 306 5.45 9.54 -0.70
N TYR A 307 5.22 8.30 -1.12
CA TYR A 307 5.79 7.12 -0.48
C TYR A 307 7.33 7.13 -0.53
N CYS A 308 7.94 7.45 -1.66
CA CYS A 308 9.40 7.50 -1.74
C CYS A 308 9.96 8.68 -0.93
N ILE A 309 9.36 9.87 -1.06
CA ILE A 309 9.88 11.09 -0.41
C ILE A 309 9.79 10.98 1.12
N HIS A 310 8.67 10.51 1.67
CA HIS A 310 8.54 10.44 3.14
C HIS A 310 9.56 9.47 3.74
N TRP A 311 9.81 8.31 3.11
CA TRP A 311 10.80 7.35 3.59
C TRP A 311 12.22 7.91 3.55
N VAL A 312 12.56 8.68 2.51
CA VAL A 312 13.85 9.37 2.45
C VAL A 312 13.95 10.39 3.57
N ILE A 313 12.95 11.25 3.76
CA ILE A 313 12.95 12.23 4.86
C ILE A 313 13.10 11.52 6.20
N LEU A 314 12.32 10.46 6.43
CA LEU A 314 12.30 9.71 7.68
C LEU A 314 13.68 9.10 8.02
N GLY A 315 14.29 8.37 7.09
CA GLY A 315 15.59 7.73 7.32
C GLY A 315 16.70 8.73 7.67
N PHE A 316 16.81 9.85 6.96
CA PHE A 316 17.81 10.87 7.27
C PHE A 316 17.49 11.66 8.54
N SER A 317 16.21 11.93 8.79
CA SER A 317 15.79 12.67 9.98
C SER A 317 16.06 11.95 11.29
N TRP A 318 16.00 10.61 11.28
CA TRP A 318 16.32 9.79 12.44
C TRP A 318 17.77 10.03 12.88
N VAL A 319 18.71 10.04 11.94
CA VAL A 319 20.12 10.37 12.20
C VAL A 319 20.25 11.78 12.77
N CYS A 320 19.53 12.75 12.20
CA CYS A 320 19.53 14.12 12.70
C CYS A 320 19.01 14.25 14.14
N LEU A 321 17.87 13.61 14.45
CA LEU A 321 17.25 13.63 15.77
C LEU A 321 18.16 13.03 16.82
N LYS A 322 18.78 11.88 16.51
CA LYS A 322 19.73 11.19 17.37
C LYS A 322 20.94 12.07 17.69
N HIS A 323 21.61 12.61 16.67
CA HIS A 323 22.92 13.27 16.86
C HIS A 323 22.86 14.76 17.19
N PHE A 324 21.92 15.51 16.60
CA PHE A 324 21.86 16.96 16.80
C PHE A 324 20.93 17.36 17.94
N PHE A 325 19.95 16.52 18.26
CA PHE A 325 18.96 16.80 19.31
C PHE A 325 19.05 15.84 20.50
N GLY A 326 19.89 14.80 20.42
CA GLY A 326 20.03 13.81 21.49
C GLY A 326 18.75 13.01 21.75
N LYS A 327 17.83 12.96 20.77
CA LYS A 327 16.54 12.30 20.89
C LYS A 327 16.50 11.05 20.01
N THR A 328 16.39 9.89 20.64
CA THR A 328 16.15 8.60 19.96
C THR A 328 14.68 8.19 20.00
N GLN A 329 13.90 8.79 20.91
CA GLN A 329 12.47 8.56 21.08
C GLN A 329 11.76 9.89 21.28
N LEU A 330 10.50 9.96 20.85
CA LEU A 330 9.64 11.14 20.96
C LEU A 330 8.30 10.75 21.60
N PRO A 331 7.69 11.62 22.44
CA PRO A 331 6.33 11.37 22.92
C PRO A 331 5.32 11.42 21.77
N PHE A 332 4.18 10.75 21.93
CA PHE A 332 3.14 10.61 20.90
C PHE A 332 2.75 11.92 20.19
N TRP A 333 2.64 13.02 20.93
CA TRP A 333 2.26 14.31 20.34
C TRP A 333 3.36 14.87 19.42
N GLU A 334 4.64 14.72 19.78
CA GLU A 334 5.77 15.14 18.95
C GLU A 334 5.82 14.28 17.68
N LEU A 335 5.60 12.97 17.81
CA LEU A 335 5.52 12.05 16.66
C LEU A 335 4.38 12.41 15.71
N THR A 336 3.21 12.75 16.26
CA THR A 336 2.05 13.14 15.46
C THR A 336 2.33 14.42 14.67
N GLN A 337 2.94 15.42 15.31
CA GLN A 337 3.35 16.65 14.61
C GLN A 337 4.43 16.37 13.57
N TYR A 338 5.35 15.47 13.88
CA TYR A 338 6.41 15.10 12.99
C TYR A 338 5.87 14.38 11.75
N ALA A 339 4.97 13.41 11.92
CA ALA A 339 4.26 12.75 10.83
C ALA A 339 3.47 13.73 9.97
N PHE A 340 2.77 14.69 10.58
CA PHE A 340 2.07 15.74 9.85
C PHE A 340 3.03 16.60 9.02
N ALA A 341 4.17 17.00 9.58
CA ALA A 341 5.19 17.76 8.86
C ALA A 341 5.75 16.98 7.67
N ILE A 342 6.16 15.72 7.87
CA ILE A 342 6.65 14.86 6.78
C ILE A 342 5.58 14.70 5.70
N LEU A 343 4.32 14.45 6.07
CA LEU A 343 3.22 14.30 5.12
C LEU A 343 3.04 15.54 4.26
N VAL A 344 3.01 16.74 4.87
CA VAL A 344 2.84 18.00 4.16
C VAL A 344 4.01 18.27 3.21
N ILE A 345 5.24 18.10 3.69
CA ILE A 345 6.46 18.29 2.89
C ILE A 345 6.48 17.31 1.72
N SER A 346 6.22 16.03 1.99
CA SER A 346 6.20 14.98 0.96
C SER A 346 5.11 15.22 -0.07
N GLY A 347 3.91 15.60 0.37
CA GLY A 347 2.79 15.95 -0.51
C GLY A 347 3.09 17.14 -1.42
N PHE A 348 3.73 18.18 -0.88
CA PHE A 348 4.16 19.36 -1.64
C PHE A 348 5.24 19.01 -2.66
N LEU A 349 6.31 18.35 -2.24
CA LEU A 349 7.42 17.96 -3.12
C LEU A 349 6.97 17.01 -4.24
N ALA A 350 6.10 16.05 -3.91
CA ALA A 350 5.53 15.14 -4.89
C ALA A 350 4.67 15.87 -5.94
N ALA A 351 3.87 16.85 -5.51
CA ALA A 351 3.06 17.66 -6.41
C ALA A 351 3.92 18.58 -7.29
N PHE A 352 4.96 19.18 -6.72
CA PHE A 352 5.92 20.02 -7.44
C PHE A 352 6.68 19.22 -8.50
N TYR A 353 7.27 18.09 -8.14
CA TYR A 353 7.99 17.20 -9.05
C TYR A 353 7.14 16.78 -10.25
N ASN A 354 5.89 16.37 -10.02
CA ASN A 354 4.98 15.96 -11.09
C ASN A 354 4.55 17.13 -11.99
N ARG A 355 4.40 18.34 -11.44
CA ARG A 355 4.12 19.55 -12.22
C ARG A 355 5.30 19.87 -13.15
N GLU A 356 6.51 19.92 -12.61
CA GLU A 356 7.73 20.20 -13.38
C GLU A 356 7.95 19.17 -14.48
N LEU A 357 7.84 17.87 -14.18
CA LEU A 357 7.91 16.81 -15.19
C LEU A 357 6.92 16.99 -16.34
N THR A 358 5.74 17.55 -16.07
CA THR A 358 4.73 17.80 -17.10
C THR A 358 5.11 19.00 -17.96
N LEU A 359 5.67 20.05 -17.36
CA LEU A 359 6.19 21.22 -18.07
C LEU A 359 7.40 20.86 -18.94
N PHE A 360 8.35 20.08 -18.42
CA PHE A 360 9.52 19.61 -19.16
C PHE A 360 9.15 18.73 -20.37
N LYS A 361 8.07 17.95 -20.31
CA LYS A 361 7.58 17.16 -21.46
C LYS A 361 6.95 18.01 -22.56
N GLY A 362 6.47 19.22 -22.22
CA GLY A 362 5.94 20.20 -23.16
C GLY A 362 7.00 21.06 -23.85
N GLY A 363 8.26 21.00 -23.40
CA GLY A 363 9.42 21.64 -24.02
C GLY A 363 10.36 20.63 -24.66
N ASN A 364 10.98 20.96 -25.80
CA ASN A 364 11.93 20.09 -26.50
C ASN A 364 13.07 19.64 -25.58
N LEU A 365 13.16 18.34 -25.30
CA LEU A 365 14.19 17.77 -24.42
C LEU A 365 15.54 17.52 -25.15
N PRO A 366 16.68 17.72 -24.47
CA PRO A 366 18.00 17.29 -24.95
C PRO A 366 18.11 15.77 -25.11
N VAL A 367 18.88 15.35 -26.12
CA VAL A 367 18.93 13.99 -26.71
C VAL A 367 19.32 12.88 -25.72
N PHE A 368 19.98 13.18 -24.60
CA PHE A 368 20.54 12.16 -23.69
C PHE A 368 19.50 11.40 -22.85
N LEU A 369 18.30 11.95 -22.62
CA LEU A 369 17.23 11.31 -21.83
C LEU A 369 16.16 10.60 -22.68
N ARG A 370 16.32 10.56 -24.02
CA ARG A 370 15.33 9.93 -24.92
C ARG A 370 15.29 8.39 -24.85
N ARG A 371 16.33 7.73 -24.32
CA ARG A 371 16.48 6.27 -24.48
C ARG A 371 15.70 5.38 -23.51
N THR A 372 15.11 5.91 -22.44
CA THR A 372 14.29 5.08 -21.51
C THR A 372 12.79 5.09 -21.82
N ARG A 373 12.29 5.85 -22.80
CA ARG A 373 10.86 5.85 -23.17
C ARG A 373 10.56 6.05 -24.66
N ALA A 374 11.29 5.34 -25.53
CA ALA A 374 10.96 5.26 -26.96
C ALA A 374 9.75 4.34 -27.29
N ILE A 375 8.88 4.00 -26.32
CA ILE A 375 7.68 3.15 -26.55
C ILE A 375 6.37 3.91 -26.27
N ALA A 376 6.41 5.16 -25.82
CA ALA A 376 5.21 5.93 -25.44
C ALA A 376 4.80 7.04 -26.43
N ALA A 377 5.30 6.99 -27.67
CA ALA A 377 4.87 7.90 -28.73
C ALA A 377 4.81 7.15 -30.06
N GLU A 378 3.77 6.34 -30.26
CA GLU A 378 3.21 6.04 -31.58
C GLU A 378 1.79 5.45 -31.41
N LYS A 379 0.81 6.32 -31.68
CA LYS A 379 -0.65 6.11 -31.87
C LYS A 379 -1.50 5.62 -30.68
#